data_AF-A0A229GKI1-F1
#
_entry.id   AF-A0A229GKI1-F1
#
_cell.length_a   1.000
_cell.length_b   1.000
_cell.length_c   1.000
_cell.angle_alpha   90.00
_cell.angle_beta   90.00
_cell.angle_gamma   90.00
#
_symmetry.space_group_name_H-M   'P 1'
#
loop_
_entity.id
_entity.type
_entity.pdbx_description
1 polymer ?
#
loop_
_entity_poly.entity_id
_entity_poly.type
_entity_poly.pdbx_seq_one_letter_code
_entity_poly.pdbx_strand_id
1 'polypeptide(L)'
;MDNVNNAKRELVINWHITEACNYKCSYCFAKWDRQKNEVMNDEAATIRLLDEISKLPKILNNSYPTDFNSIRLNLVGGETFLSFRKVSRIIHHAKQRNFNLSAITNGSRLNDELIDLIAINFCSIGFSLDSLDNQTNLTIGRSEKNNPMDVMKLSEDINTIKKLNPDIDIKVNTVVSNLNKAEDLSSFIKKIDPDKWKIFKVLPIITEENNISQSDFSQFLDRHSEFDSIISSEDNDEMTDSYLMIDPVGKFFQNSNTTKGYIYSRPIIEIGIRQAFSEIKFNPEKFHGRYKSNYIDVFELG
;
A
#
# COMPACT_ATOMS: atom_id res chain seq x y z
N MET A 1 1.01 -30.86 8.96
CA MET A 1 -0.04 -29.95 9.47
C MET A 1 0.68 -28.86 10.21
N ASP A 2 0.78 -27.63 9.66
CA ASP A 2 1.16 -26.39 10.39
C ASP A 2 1.36 -25.14 9.48
N ASN A 3 0.80 -25.09 8.27
CA ASN A 3 0.95 -23.92 7.37
C ASN A 3 -0.24 -22.95 7.35
N VAL A 4 -1.25 -23.12 8.22
CA VAL A 4 -2.53 -22.37 8.10
C VAL A 4 -2.63 -21.14 9.03
N ASN A 5 -1.66 -20.85 9.91
CA ASN A 5 -1.81 -19.79 10.94
C ASN A 5 -0.79 -18.64 10.92
N ASN A 6 0.15 -18.58 9.96
CA ASN A 6 1.20 -17.55 10.01
C ASN A 6 0.71 -16.13 9.67
N ALA A 7 -0.28 -15.99 8.78
CA ALA A 7 -0.81 -14.70 8.37
C ALA A 7 -1.58 -13.94 9.48
N LYS A 8 -2.08 -14.63 10.52
CA LYS A 8 -2.81 -14.00 11.64
C LYS A 8 -1.90 -13.39 12.71
N ARG A 9 -0.58 -13.59 12.63
CA ARG A 9 0.40 -13.11 13.63
C ARG A 9 1.37 -12.04 13.10
N GLU A 10 1.22 -11.63 11.85
CA GLU A 10 2.09 -10.63 11.24
C GLU A 10 1.48 -9.23 11.32
N LEU A 11 2.18 -8.29 11.96
CA LEU A 11 1.78 -6.89 12.03
C LEU A 11 2.24 -6.14 10.77
N VAL A 12 1.30 -5.64 9.98
CA VAL A 12 1.64 -4.81 8.80
C VAL A 12 1.68 -3.34 9.17
N ILE A 13 2.79 -2.69 8.84
CA ILE A 13 3.01 -1.25 9.05
C ILE A 13 3.33 -0.62 7.69
N ASN A 14 2.61 0.42 7.32
CA ASN A 14 2.81 1.13 6.05
C ASN A 14 3.68 2.35 6.33
N TRP A 15 4.90 2.36 5.81
CA TRP A 15 5.77 3.52 5.92
C TRP A 15 5.83 4.22 4.57
N HIS A 16 5.24 5.42 4.50
CA HIS A 16 5.41 6.34 3.39
C HIS A 16 6.82 6.93 3.47
N ILE A 17 7.78 6.29 2.82
CA ILE A 17 9.20 6.62 2.95
C ILE A 17 9.55 7.98 2.35
N THR A 18 8.78 8.44 1.37
CA THR A 18 8.95 9.73 0.69
C THR A 18 7.63 10.27 0.17
N GLU A 19 7.53 11.59 0.06
CA GLU A 19 6.51 12.30 -0.72
C GLU A 19 6.92 12.44 -2.20
N ALA A 20 8.23 12.35 -2.50
CA ALA A 20 8.73 12.55 -3.86
C ALA A 20 8.18 11.50 -4.83
N CYS A 21 7.57 11.97 -5.92
CA CYS A 21 7.03 11.13 -6.99
C CYS A 21 7.40 11.74 -8.35
N ASN A 22 7.63 10.88 -9.34
CA ASN A 22 7.80 11.29 -10.74
C ASN A 22 6.47 11.41 -11.50
N TYR A 23 5.36 10.95 -10.92
CA TYR A 23 3.99 11.14 -11.41
C TYR A 23 3.27 12.27 -10.65
N LYS A 24 2.12 12.71 -11.18
CA LYS A 24 1.32 13.82 -10.64
C LYS A 24 -0.17 13.49 -10.62
N CYS A 25 -0.53 12.31 -10.09
CA CYS A 25 -1.92 11.85 -10.10
C CYS A 25 -2.86 12.84 -9.39
N SER A 26 -3.99 13.15 -10.02
CA SER A 26 -4.98 14.13 -9.54
C SER A 26 -5.55 13.76 -8.17
N TYR A 27 -5.76 12.47 -7.92
CA TYR A 27 -6.25 11.91 -6.66
C TYR A 27 -5.15 11.36 -5.73
N CYS A 28 -3.87 11.75 -5.92
CA CYS A 28 -2.80 11.27 -5.06
C CYS A 28 -3.00 11.75 -3.61
N PHE A 29 -3.14 10.79 -2.69
CA PHE A 29 -3.35 11.03 -1.25
C PHE A 29 -2.04 11.19 -0.47
N ALA A 30 -0.91 10.83 -1.08
CA ALA A 30 0.42 10.84 -0.48
C ALA A 30 1.09 12.23 -0.65
N LYS A 31 0.44 13.28 -0.15
CA LYS A 31 0.92 14.68 -0.20
C LYS A 31 1.06 15.22 1.23
N TRP A 32 2.23 15.78 1.54
CA TRP A 32 2.64 16.25 2.87
C TRP A 32 3.30 17.64 2.85
N ASP A 33 3.08 18.41 1.78
CA ASP A 33 3.60 19.77 1.59
C ASP A 33 5.15 19.83 1.50
N ARG A 34 5.73 18.85 0.80
CA ARG A 34 7.17 18.74 0.48
C ARG A 34 8.06 18.87 1.71
N GLN A 35 7.85 18.01 2.70
CA GLN A 35 8.63 18.05 3.93
C GLN A 35 10.12 17.82 3.66
N LYS A 36 10.96 18.75 4.12
CA LYS A 36 12.42 18.74 3.83
C LYS A 36 13.20 17.68 4.62
N ASN A 37 12.61 17.14 5.68
CA ASN A 37 13.31 16.33 6.69
C ASN A 37 12.84 14.86 6.69
N GLU A 38 12.59 14.28 5.51
CA GLU A 38 12.17 12.86 5.43
C GLU A 38 13.20 11.94 6.08
N VAL A 39 12.72 11.01 6.90
CA VAL A 39 13.54 10.07 7.68
C VAL A 39 14.46 9.24 6.78
N MET A 40 14.01 8.89 5.57
CA MET A 40 14.82 8.11 4.63
C MET A 40 16.11 8.81 4.18
N ASN A 41 16.25 10.12 4.41
CA ASN A 41 17.44 10.88 4.05
C ASN A 41 18.57 10.71 5.07
N ASP A 42 18.23 10.44 6.34
CA ASP A 42 19.18 10.24 7.44
C ASP A 42 19.20 8.75 7.85
N GLU A 43 20.37 8.13 7.75
CA GLU A 43 20.56 6.73 8.14
C GLU A 43 20.32 6.49 9.63
N ALA A 44 20.82 7.37 10.49
CA ALA A 44 20.65 7.23 11.92
C ALA A 44 19.17 7.41 12.31
N ALA A 45 18.46 8.33 11.64
CA ALA A 45 17.01 8.47 11.82
C ALA A 45 16.25 7.23 11.33
N THR A 46 16.63 6.66 10.19
CA THR A 46 16.05 5.42 9.65
C THR A 46 16.23 4.26 10.63
N ILE A 47 17.45 4.06 11.14
CA ILE A 47 17.76 3.03 12.15
C ILE A 47 16.88 3.22 13.40
N ARG A 48 16.83 4.45 13.95
CA ARG A 48 16.00 4.77 15.11
C ARG A 48 14.53 4.48 14.88
N LEU A 49 13.98 4.86 13.72
CA LEU A 49 12.58 4.59 13.39
C LEU A 49 12.30 3.09 13.33
N LEU A 50 13.17 2.31 12.70
CA LEU A 50 13.02 0.85 12.61
C LEU A 50 13.15 0.16 13.99
N ASP A 51 14.04 0.65 14.86
CA ASP A 51 14.14 0.20 16.25
C ASP A 51 12.85 0.48 17.03
N GLU A 52 12.27 1.65 16.85
CA GLU A 52 11.00 2.01 17.45
C GLU A 52 9.86 1.12 16.89
N ILE A 53 9.78 0.94 15.57
CA ILE A 53 8.81 0.03 14.92
C ILE A 53 8.87 -1.38 15.49
N SER A 54 10.08 -1.91 15.77
CA SER A 54 10.26 -3.27 16.30
C SER A 54 9.57 -3.51 17.64
N LYS A 55 9.27 -2.44 18.39
CA LYS A 55 8.61 -2.50 19.71
C LYS A 55 7.09 -2.61 19.61
N LEU A 56 6.50 -2.29 18.45
CA LEU A 56 5.04 -2.14 18.30
C LEU A 56 4.25 -3.43 18.55
N PRO A 57 4.66 -4.63 18.08
CA PRO A 57 3.93 -5.87 18.37
C PRO A 57 3.69 -6.10 19.86
N LYS A 58 4.74 -5.92 20.67
CA LYS A 58 4.65 -6.03 22.14
C LYS A 58 3.73 -4.97 22.75
N ILE A 59 3.74 -3.76 22.21
CA ILE A 59 2.84 -2.68 22.68
C ILE A 59 1.39 -3.04 22.38
N LEU A 60 1.10 -3.53 21.18
CA LEU A 60 -0.26 -3.88 20.77
C LEU A 60 -0.78 -5.10 21.53
N ASN A 61 0.01 -6.18 21.64
CA ASN A 61 -0.40 -7.39 22.36
C ASN A 61 -0.64 -7.14 23.86
N ASN A 62 -0.03 -6.12 24.44
CA ASN A 62 -0.28 -5.73 25.84
C ASN A 62 -1.55 -4.86 26.01
N SER A 63 -1.98 -4.17 24.95
CA SER A 63 -3.09 -3.22 25.00
C SER A 63 -4.39 -3.78 24.40
N TYR A 64 -4.28 -4.81 23.55
CA TYR A 64 -5.37 -5.37 22.76
C TYR A 64 -5.26 -6.91 22.73
N PRO A 65 -6.37 -7.63 22.48
CA PRO A 65 -6.35 -9.10 22.38
C PRO A 65 -5.74 -9.57 21.05
N THR A 66 -4.45 -9.32 20.87
CA THR A 66 -3.67 -9.63 19.66
C THR A 66 -2.46 -10.50 19.99
N ASP A 67 -1.97 -11.25 19.01
CA ASP A 67 -0.81 -12.17 19.14
C ASP A 67 0.20 -11.93 18.00
N PHE A 68 0.58 -10.66 17.79
CA PHE A 68 1.57 -10.33 16.76
C PHE A 68 2.95 -10.80 17.19
N ASN A 69 3.62 -11.58 16.34
CA ASN A 69 4.96 -12.11 16.60
C ASN A 69 5.99 -11.73 15.52
N SER A 70 5.55 -11.13 14.42
CA SER A 70 6.39 -10.66 13.32
C SER A 70 5.87 -9.33 12.78
N ILE A 71 6.70 -8.65 11.98
CA ILE A 71 6.36 -7.40 11.31
C ILE A 71 6.57 -7.58 9.82
N ARG A 72 5.58 -7.15 9.03
CA ARG A 72 5.77 -6.80 7.62
C ARG A 72 5.76 -5.30 7.45
N LEU A 73 6.93 -4.75 7.11
CA LEU A 73 7.06 -3.35 6.77
C LEU A 73 6.72 -3.17 5.29
N ASN A 74 5.60 -2.51 5.03
CA ASN A 74 5.16 -2.16 3.69
C ASN A 74 5.73 -0.79 3.31
N LEU A 75 6.69 -0.77 2.39
CA LEU A 75 7.29 0.45 1.86
C LEU A 75 6.36 1.04 0.80
N VAL A 76 5.85 2.23 1.11
CA VAL A 76 5.00 3.01 0.22
C VAL A 76 5.58 4.43 0.14
N GLY A 77 5.04 5.28 -0.71
CA GLY A 77 5.54 6.64 -0.86
C GLY A 77 5.28 7.15 -2.26
N GLY A 78 5.53 8.44 -2.50
CA GLY A 78 5.26 9.12 -3.76
C GLY A 78 5.60 8.22 -4.95
N GLU A 79 6.89 7.89 -5.11
CA GLU A 79 7.33 6.67 -5.77
C GLU A 79 8.43 5.97 -4.95
N THR A 80 8.12 4.78 -4.42
CA THR A 80 9.00 3.99 -3.54
C THR A 80 10.41 3.80 -4.10
N PHE A 81 10.54 3.43 -5.37
CA PHE A 81 11.84 3.10 -5.97
C PHE A 81 12.53 4.28 -6.67
N LEU A 82 12.14 5.53 -6.35
CA LEU A 82 12.76 6.72 -6.93
C LEU A 82 14.25 6.86 -6.56
N SER A 83 14.69 6.29 -5.43
CA SER A 83 16.09 6.30 -5.00
C SER A 83 16.56 4.92 -4.55
N PHE A 84 17.19 4.18 -5.47
CA PHE A 84 17.75 2.85 -5.22
C PHE A 84 18.60 2.81 -3.94
N ARG A 85 19.61 3.70 -3.82
CA ARG A 85 20.52 3.75 -2.66
C ARG A 85 19.77 3.87 -1.33
N LYS A 86 18.78 4.75 -1.24
CA LYS A 86 18.05 4.99 0.02
C LYS A 86 17.14 3.82 0.37
N VAL A 87 16.47 3.24 -0.63
CA VAL A 87 15.62 2.06 -0.46
C VAL A 87 16.45 0.84 -0.03
N SER A 88 17.57 0.57 -0.70
CA SER A 88 18.48 -0.53 -0.34
C SER A 88 19.00 -0.41 1.09
N ARG A 89 19.26 0.82 1.57
CA ARG A 89 19.60 1.08 2.97
C ARG A 89 18.46 0.73 3.94
N ILE A 90 17.23 1.14 3.62
CA ILE A 90 16.05 0.79 4.44
C ILE A 90 15.88 -0.74 4.49
N ILE A 91 15.96 -1.41 3.35
CA ILE A 91 15.85 -2.88 3.24
C ILE A 91 16.90 -3.56 4.13
N HIS A 92 18.16 -3.13 4.03
CA HIS A 92 19.26 -3.68 4.84
C HIS A 92 18.96 -3.61 6.34
N HIS A 93 18.60 -2.43 6.84
CA HIS A 93 18.31 -2.22 8.26
C HIS A 93 17.02 -2.93 8.71
N ALA A 94 16.00 -3.02 7.86
CA ALA A 94 14.78 -3.74 8.18
C ALA A 94 15.02 -5.26 8.28
N LYS A 95 15.82 -5.84 7.38
CA LYS A 95 16.18 -7.26 7.40
C LYS A 95 17.00 -7.66 8.63
N GLN A 96 17.88 -6.79 9.12
CA GLN A 96 18.59 -7.01 10.39
C GLN A 96 17.65 -7.18 11.60
N ARG A 97 16.42 -6.65 11.50
CA ARG A 97 15.37 -6.76 12.54
C ARG A 97 14.36 -7.88 12.23
N ASN A 98 14.65 -8.74 11.25
CA ASN A 98 13.79 -9.81 10.78
C ASN A 98 12.41 -9.33 10.29
N PHE A 99 12.33 -8.11 9.73
CA PHE A 99 11.09 -7.66 9.11
C PHE A 99 10.90 -8.36 7.76
N ASN A 100 9.68 -8.86 7.55
CA ASN A 100 9.21 -9.13 6.20
C ASN A 100 8.98 -7.80 5.49
N LEU A 101 9.16 -7.80 4.17
CA LEU A 101 9.06 -6.59 3.37
C LEU A 101 8.01 -6.75 2.30
N SER A 102 7.14 -5.75 2.17
CA SER A 102 6.34 -5.53 0.98
C SER A 102 6.56 -4.12 0.45
N ALA A 103 6.21 -3.86 -0.80
CA ALA A 103 6.25 -2.50 -1.35
C ALA A 103 5.07 -2.22 -2.28
N ILE A 104 4.79 -0.94 -2.52
CA ILE A 104 3.90 -0.48 -3.60
C ILE A 104 4.69 0.46 -4.51
N THR A 105 4.54 0.32 -5.82
CA THR A 105 5.22 1.16 -6.83
C THR A 105 4.31 1.45 -8.01
N ASN A 106 4.54 2.58 -8.68
CA ASN A 106 3.96 2.88 -9.98
C ASN A 106 4.67 2.17 -11.15
N GLY A 107 5.76 1.44 -10.89
CA GLY A 107 6.50 0.63 -11.87
C GLY A 107 7.42 1.42 -12.82
N SER A 108 7.33 2.74 -12.85
CA SER A 108 8.02 3.59 -13.85
C SER A 108 9.55 3.61 -13.73
N ARG A 109 10.10 3.17 -12.59
CA ARG A 109 11.55 3.13 -12.34
C ARG A 109 12.14 1.75 -12.44
N LEU A 110 11.34 0.72 -12.69
CA LEU A 110 11.83 -0.64 -12.77
C LEU A 110 12.87 -0.82 -13.89
N ASN A 111 13.96 -1.44 -13.51
CA ASN A 111 15.08 -1.91 -14.32
C ASN A 111 15.58 -3.23 -13.72
N ASP A 112 16.53 -3.89 -14.36
CA ASP A 112 17.03 -5.20 -13.92
C ASP A 112 17.53 -5.18 -12.46
N GLU A 113 18.25 -4.13 -12.05
CA GLU A 113 18.78 -4.00 -10.68
C GLU A 113 17.66 -3.90 -9.62
N LEU A 114 16.59 -3.15 -9.92
CA LEU A 114 15.44 -3.03 -9.04
C LEU A 114 14.58 -4.29 -9.03
N ILE A 115 14.47 -4.97 -10.17
CA ILE A 115 13.77 -6.24 -10.29
C ILE A 115 14.46 -7.30 -9.42
N ASP A 116 15.79 -7.41 -9.50
CA ASP A 116 16.58 -8.30 -8.65
C ASP A 116 16.42 -7.93 -7.16
N LEU A 117 16.54 -6.64 -6.83
CA LEU A 117 16.34 -6.15 -5.46
C LEU A 117 14.97 -6.56 -4.92
N ILE A 118 13.91 -6.40 -5.72
CA ILE A 118 12.53 -6.74 -5.36
C ILE A 118 12.43 -8.26 -5.13
N ALA A 119 12.83 -9.05 -6.12
CA ALA A 119 12.73 -10.51 -6.08
C ALA A 119 13.46 -11.11 -4.87
N ILE A 120 14.63 -10.58 -4.51
CA ILE A 120 15.44 -11.09 -3.39
C ILE A 120 14.86 -10.71 -2.03
N ASN A 121 14.32 -9.49 -1.88
CA ASN A 121 14.09 -8.92 -0.55
C ASN A 121 12.63 -8.88 -0.12
N PHE A 122 11.69 -8.92 -1.05
CA PHE A 122 10.27 -8.70 -0.76
C PHE A 122 9.47 -9.99 -0.85
N CYS A 123 8.56 -10.18 0.10
CA CYS A 123 7.56 -11.25 0.06
C CYS A 123 6.32 -10.84 -0.76
N SER A 124 6.13 -9.55 -1.00
CA SER A 124 5.02 -9.05 -1.79
C SER A 124 5.34 -7.71 -2.45
N ILE A 125 4.86 -7.51 -3.67
CA ILE A 125 5.00 -6.25 -4.40
C ILE A 125 3.66 -5.86 -5.03
N GLY A 126 3.24 -4.61 -4.81
CA GLY A 126 2.03 -4.04 -5.37
C GLY A 126 2.33 -3.04 -6.49
N PHE A 127 1.62 -3.17 -7.60
CA PHE A 127 1.71 -2.25 -8.72
C PHE A 127 0.45 -1.42 -8.81
N SER A 128 0.61 -0.10 -8.74
CA SER A 128 -0.50 0.79 -9.02
C SER A 128 -0.78 0.76 -10.52
N LEU A 129 -2.02 0.48 -10.92
CA LEU A 129 -2.50 0.48 -12.30
C LEU A 129 -3.97 0.89 -12.30
N ASP A 130 -4.25 2.08 -12.83
CA ASP A 130 -5.60 2.64 -12.80
C ASP A 130 -6.28 2.58 -14.17
N SER A 131 -5.53 2.48 -15.27
CA SER A 131 -6.08 2.46 -16.63
C SER A 131 -5.14 1.72 -17.59
N LEU A 132 -5.70 1.06 -18.61
CA LEU A 132 -4.93 0.53 -19.75
C LEU A 132 -4.82 1.54 -20.90
N ASP A 133 -5.63 2.60 -20.86
CA ASP A 133 -5.65 3.64 -21.88
C ASP A 133 -4.61 4.74 -21.60
N ASN A 134 -3.84 5.08 -22.63
CA ASN A 134 -2.78 6.08 -22.52
C ASN A 134 -3.35 7.47 -22.23
N GLN A 135 -4.46 7.84 -22.88
CA GLN A 135 -5.06 9.16 -22.69
C GLN A 135 -5.64 9.31 -21.28
N THR A 136 -6.25 8.25 -20.76
CA THR A 136 -6.80 8.21 -19.41
C THR A 136 -5.67 8.27 -18.37
N ASN A 137 -4.58 7.52 -18.54
CA ASN A 137 -3.39 7.65 -17.68
C ASN A 137 -2.79 9.06 -17.70
N LEU A 138 -2.73 9.73 -18.87
CA LEU A 138 -2.30 11.12 -18.98
C LEU A 138 -3.21 12.07 -18.21
N THR A 139 -4.53 11.94 -18.39
CA THR A 139 -5.54 12.78 -17.71
C THR A 139 -5.54 12.57 -16.21
N ILE A 140 -5.38 11.32 -15.75
CA ILE A 140 -5.22 11.01 -14.32
C ILE A 140 -3.93 11.66 -13.80
N GLY A 141 -2.86 11.68 -14.58
CA GLY A 141 -1.52 12.11 -14.17
C GLY A 141 -0.57 10.97 -13.81
N ARG A 142 -0.87 9.73 -14.25
CA ARG A 142 0.03 8.55 -14.18
C ARG A 142 1.04 8.61 -15.31
N SER A 143 1.81 9.69 -15.33
CA SER A 143 2.71 10.02 -16.42
C SER A 143 3.91 10.82 -15.90
N GLU A 144 5.03 10.70 -16.61
CA GLU A 144 6.21 11.52 -16.38
C GLU A 144 6.56 12.26 -17.66
N LYS A 145 6.64 13.59 -17.59
CA LYS A 145 6.95 14.46 -18.75
C LYS A 145 6.05 14.16 -19.96
N ASN A 146 4.75 13.97 -19.71
CA ASN A 146 3.72 13.61 -20.71
C ASN A 146 3.91 12.24 -21.39
N ASN A 147 4.76 11.36 -20.83
CA ASN A 147 4.77 9.95 -21.21
C ASN A 147 3.89 9.18 -20.22
N PRO A 148 2.77 8.57 -20.68
CA PRO A 148 1.94 7.75 -19.81
C PRO A 148 2.73 6.54 -19.31
N MET A 149 2.21 5.92 -18.26
CA MET A 149 2.67 4.62 -17.81
C MET A 149 2.71 3.61 -18.98
N ASP A 150 3.83 2.88 -19.08
CA ASP A 150 3.97 1.79 -20.05
C ASP A 150 3.44 0.48 -19.45
N VAL A 151 2.19 0.18 -19.76
CA VAL A 151 1.48 -1.02 -19.29
C VAL A 151 2.10 -2.31 -19.84
N MET A 152 2.64 -2.27 -21.06
CA MET A 152 3.26 -3.43 -21.68
C MET A 152 4.58 -3.77 -21.00
N LYS A 153 5.44 -2.76 -20.81
CA LYS A 153 6.67 -2.91 -20.05
C LYS A 153 6.38 -3.36 -18.61
N LEU A 154 5.38 -2.78 -17.93
CA LEU A 154 5.01 -3.22 -16.59
C LEU A 154 4.69 -4.72 -16.56
N SER A 155 3.90 -5.20 -17.52
CA SER A 155 3.56 -6.62 -17.61
C SER A 155 4.79 -7.51 -17.81
N GLU A 156 5.78 -7.07 -18.60
CA GLU A 156 7.05 -7.77 -18.78
C GLU A 156 7.90 -7.78 -17.51
N ASP A 157 7.98 -6.65 -16.82
CA ASP A 157 8.72 -6.53 -15.55
C ASP A 157 8.09 -7.43 -14.47
N ILE A 158 6.76 -7.44 -14.33
CA ILE A 158 6.04 -8.32 -13.40
C ILE A 158 6.37 -9.80 -13.69
N ASN A 159 6.33 -10.19 -14.96
CA ASN A 159 6.66 -11.57 -15.36
C ASN A 159 8.11 -11.92 -15.04
N THR A 160 9.04 -10.98 -15.18
CA THR A 160 10.45 -11.19 -14.81
C THR A 160 10.60 -11.36 -13.30
N ILE A 161 9.91 -10.53 -12.51
CA ILE A 161 9.87 -10.67 -11.03
C ILE A 161 9.34 -12.04 -10.63
N LYS A 162 8.19 -12.49 -11.18
CA LYS A 162 7.62 -13.83 -10.92
C LYS A 162 8.58 -14.97 -11.29
N LYS A 163 9.37 -14.82 -12.36
CA LYS A 163 10.37 -15.84 -12.74
C LYS A 163 11.54 -15.91 -11.76
N LEU A 164 11.99 -14.78 -11.24
CA LEU A 164 13.11 -14.70 -10.30
C LEU A 164 12.70 -15.13 -8.88
N ASN A 165 11.46 -14.83 -8.49
CA ASN A 165 10.88 -15.26 -7.23
C ASN A 165 9.44 -15.77 -7.46
N PRO A 166 9.24 -17.08 -7.67
CA PRO A 166 7.92 -17.66 -7.87
C PRO A 166 6.98 -17.57 -6.66
N ASP A 167 7.53 -17.33 -5.47
CA ASP A 167 6.77 -17.25 -4.20
C ASP A 167 6.39 -15.82 -3.82
N ILE A 168 6.72 -14.81 -4.65
CA ILE A 168 6.39 -13.41 -4.37
C ILE A 168 4.90 -13.14 -4.63
N ASP A 169 4.21 -12.59 -3.64
CA ASP A 169 2.81 -12.16 -3.81
C ASP A 169 2.74 -10.90 -4.69
N ILE A 170 2.22 -11.02 -5.90
CA ILE A 170 1.95 -9.92 -6.81
C ILE A 170 0.59 -9.30 -6.51
N LYS A 171 0.57 -7.97 -6.36
CA LYS A 171 -0.67 -7.21 -6.17
C LYS A 171 -0.87 -6.17 -7.25
N VAL A 172 -2.10 -5.96 -7.66
CA VAL A 172 -2.51 -4.78 -8.43
C VAL A 172 -3.36 -3.88 -7.55
N ASN A 173 -3.10 -2.59 -7.58
CA ASN A 173 -3.91 -1.57 -6.91
C ASN A 173 -4.51 -0.65 -7.97
N THR A 174 -5.83 -0.52 -7.97
CA THR A 174 -6.58 0.31 -8.91
C THR A 174 -7.46 1.28 -8.14
N VAL A 175 -7.34 2.57 -8.42
CA VAL A 175 -8.25 3.62 -7.95
C VAL A 175 -9.29 3.87 -9.04
N VAL A 176 -10.55 3.54 -8.76
CA VAL A 176 -11.69 3.77 -9.64
C VAL A 176 -12.21 5.19 -9.44
N SER A 177 -12.33 5.90 -10.55
CA SER A 177 -12.70 7.31 -10.66
C SER A 177 -13.60 7.51 -11.87
N ASN A 178 -14.11 8.73 -12.05
CA ASN A 178 -14.97 9.04 -13.19
C ASN A 178 -14.26 8.84 -14.55
N LEU A 179 -12.93 8.81 -14.56
CA LEU A 179 -12.11 8.66 -15.76
C LEU A 179 -11.99 7.21 -16.24
N ASN A 180 -12.08 6.23 -15.33
CA ASN A 180 -11.84 4.80 -15.65
C ASN A 180 -12.97 3.86 -15.20
N LYS A 181 -14.07 4.36 -14.60
CA LYS A 181 -15.19 3.54 -14.10
C LYS A 181 -15.85 2.62 -15.15
N ALA A 182 -15.72 2.96 -16.43
CA ALA A 182 -16.24 2.19 -17.55
C ALA A 182 -15.20 1.27 -18.20
N GLU A 183 -13.92 1.33 -17.78
CA GLU A 183 -12.87 0.47 -18.34
C GLU A 183 -13.06 -0.99 -17.92
N ASP A 184 -12.52 -1.86 -18.77
CA ASP A 184 -12.37 -3.30 -18.54
C ASP A 184 -10.87 -3.63 -18.49
N LEU A 185 -10.40 -4.01 -17.31
CA LEU A 185 -8.99 -4.35 -17.04
C LEU A 185 -8.73 -5.87 -17.13
N SER A 186 -9.75 -6.67 -17.46
CA SER A 186 -9.70 -8.13 -17.40
C SER A 186 -8.57 -8.75 -18.22
N SER A 187 -8.31 -8.18 -19.41
CA SER A 187 -7.23 -8.66 -20.29
C SER A 187 -5.84 -8.54 -19.63
N PHE A 188 -5.60 -7.45 -18.90
CA PHE A 188 -4.36 -7.22 -18.18
C PHE A 188 -4.27 -8.13 -16.96
N ILE A 189 -5.33 -8.20 -16.15
CA ILE A 189 -5.37 -9.03 -14.94
C ILE A 189 -5.14 -10.51 -15.28
N LYS A 190 -5.78 -11.03 -16.33
CA LYS A 190 -5.51 -12.39 -16.85
C LYS A 190 -4.07 -12.59 -17.29
N LYS A 191 -3.47 -11.58 -17.93
CA LYS A 191 -2.10 -11.67 -18.46
C LYS A 191 -1.05 -11.76 -17.36
N ILE A 192 -1.21 -10.99 -16.28
CA ILE A 192 -0.22 -10.95 -15.19
C ILE A 192 -0.52 -11.97 -14.08
N ASP A 193 -1.78 -12.40 -13.95
CA ASP A 193 -2.23 -13.41 -12.97
C ASP A 193 -1.76 -13.06 -11.55
N PRO A 194 -2.28 -11.97 -10.94
CA PRO A 194 -1.85 -11.50 -9.63
C PRO A 194 -2.54 -12.26 -8.49
N ASP A 195 -1.86 -12.39 -7.35
CA ASP A 195 -2.41 -13.01 -6.15
C ASP A 195 -3.50 -12.16 -5.49
N LYS A 196 -3.47 -10.84 -5.69
CA LYS A 196 -4.48 -9.92 -5.16
C LYS A 196 -4.70 -8.71 -6.05
N TRP A 197 -5.97 -8.34 -6.24
CA TRP A 197 -6.35 -7.09 -6.89
C TRP A 197 -7.14 -6.21 -5.92
N LYS A 198 -6.51 -5.13 -5.48
CA LYS A 198 -7.17 -4.13 -4.63
C LYS A 198 -7.82 -3.06 -5.48
N ILE A 199 -9.12 -2.86 -5.26
CA ILE A 199 -9.92 -1.90 -5.99
C ILE A 199 -10.43 -0.87 -4.99
N PHE A 200 -9.95 0.36 -5.14
CA PHE A 200 -10.31 1.49 -4.27
C PHE A 200 -11.27 2.39 -5.00
N LYS A 201 -12.32 2.84 -4.33
CA LYS A 201 -13.08 4.00 -4.80
C LYS A 201 -12.25 5.25 -4.53
N VAL A 202 -12.25 6.22 -5.47
CA VAL A 202 -11.58 7.50 -5.23
C VAL A 202 -12.14 8.18 -3.98
N LEU A 203 -11.23 8.65 -3.12
CA LEU A 203 -11.55 9.23 -1.81
C LEU A 203 -11.95 10.72 -1.96
N PRO A 204 -13.20 11.11 -1.62
CA PRO A 204 -13.67 12.50 -1.71
C PRO A 204 -12.94 13.47 -0.79
N ILE A 205 -12.24 12.94 0.22
CA ILE A 205 -11.48 13.73 1.21
C ILE A 205 -10.28 14.44 0.56
N ILE A 206 -9.77 13.91 -0.56
CA ILE A 206 -8.59 14.45 -1.26
C ILE A 206 -9.00 15.42 -2.36
N THR A 207 -10.07 15.10 -3.09
CA THR A 207 -10.57 15.92 -4.19
C THR A 207 -12.06 15.64 -4.43
N GLU A 208 -12.81 16.67 -4.83
CA GLU A 208 -14.16 16.49 -5.34
C GLU A 208 -14.17 16.09 -6.82
N GLU A 209 -13.03 16.27 -7.52
CA GLU A 209 -12.87 15.93 -8.93
C GLU A 209 -12.82 14.41 -9.15
N ASN A 210 -13.44 13.96 -10.24
CA ASN A 210 -13.48 12.55 -10.64
C ASN A 210 -14.14 11.59 -9.64
N ASN A 211 -14.91 12.10 -8.67
CA ASN A 211 -15.73 11.28 -7.78
C ASN A 211 -16.74 10.44 -8.58
N ILE A 212 -17.06 9.28 -8.01
CA ILE A 212 -18.03 8.34 -8.56
C ILE A 212 -19.09 7.97 -7.53
N SER A 213 -20.29 7.64 -8.00
CA SER A 213 -21.35 7.13 -7.12
C SER A 213 -21.04 5.70 -6.64
N GLN A 214 -21.77 5.23 -5.63
CA GLN A 214 -21.68 3.82 -5.24
C GLN A 214 -22.11 2.87 -6.34
N SER A 215 -23.10 3.29 -7.13
CA SER A 215 -23.59 2.53 -8.29
C SER A 215 -22.49 2.38 -9.35
N ASP A 216 -21.80 3.47 -9.69
CA ASP A 216 -20.66 3.43 -10.63
C ASP A 216 -19.56 2.46 -10.15
N PHE A 217 -19.24 2.48 -8.85
CA PHE A 217 -18.24 1.59 -8.27
C PHE A 217 -18.69 0.12 -8.30
N SER A 218 -19.94 -0.15 -7.94
CA SER A 218 -20.52 -1.49 -7.97
C SER A 218 -20.53 -2.05 -9.40
N GLN A 219 -20.88 -1.23 -10.40
CA GLN A 219 -20.81 -1.62 -11.81
C GLN A 219 -19.39 -1.95 -12.29
N PHE A 220 -18.37 -1.28 -11.74
CA PHE A 220 -16.97 -1.64 -12.02
C PHE A 220 -16.63 -3.01 -11.42
N LEU A 221 -17.07 -3.31 -10.20
CA LEU A 221 -16.87 -4.62 -9.57
C LEU A 221 -17.61 -5.73 -10.33
N ASP A 222 -18.89 -5.53 -10.65
CA ASP A 222 -19.72 -6.51 -11.36
C ASP A 222 -19.11 -6.91 -12.72
N ARG A 223 -18.57 -5.93 -13.45
CA ARG A 223 -17.86 -6.16 -14.73
C ARG A 223 -16.66 -7.08 -14.59
N HIS A 224 -16.02 -7.06 -13.43
CA HIS A 224 -14.81 -7.82 -13.13
C HIS A 224 -15.06 -8.97 -12.14
N SER A 225 -16.32 -9.39 -11.99
CA SER A 225 -16.73 -10.45 -11.05
C SER A 225 -16.05 -11.81 -11.30
N GLU A 226 -15.54 -12.04 -12.51
CA GLU A 226 -14.71 -13.23 -12.78
C GLU A 226 -13.45 -13.32 -11.90
N PHE A 227 -13.02 -12.19 -11.31
CA PHE A 227 -11.84 -12.10 -10.42
C PHE A 227 -12.21 -11.96 -8.94
N ASP A 228 -13.47 -12.20 -8.54
CA ASP A 228 -13.93 -12.01 -7.15
C ASP A 228 -13.04 -12.70 -6.10
N SER A 229 -12.46 -13.85 -6.44
CA SER A 229 -11.56 -14.60 -5.55
C SER A 229 -10.25 -13.88 -5.18
N ILE A 230 -9.79 -12.95 -6.02
CA ILE A 230 -8.57 -12.16 -5.79
C ILE A 230 -8.89 -10.68 -5.51
N ILE A 231 -10.13 -10.25 -5.74
CA ILE A 231 -10.55 -8.86 -5.52
C ILE A 231 -10.69 -8.60 -4.01
N SER A 232 -10.12 -7.46 -3.61
CA SER A 232 -10.36 -6.84 -2.31
C SER A 232 -10.78 -5.41 -2.59
N SER A 233 -12.09 -5.19 -2.67
CA SER A 233 -12.66 -3.86 -2.77
C SER A 233 -12.54 -3.16 -1.41
N GLU A 234 -12.15 -1.88 -1.41
CA GLU A 234 -12.21 -1.04 -0.21
C GLU A 234 -13.03 0.22 -0.57
N ASP A 235 -14.19 0.37 0.07
CA ASP A 235 -14.95 1.65 0.05
C ASP A 235 -14.39 2.59 1.14
N ASN A 236 -14.72 3.87 1.05
CA ASN A 236 -14.18 4.94 1.89
C ASN A 236 -14.36 4.67 3.40
N ASP A 237 -15.44 3.98 3.79
CA ASP A 237 -15.71 3.63 5.20
C ASP A 237 -14.78 2.54 5.74
N GLU A 238 -14.28 1.66 4.87
CA GLU A 238 -13.38 0.55 5.21
C GLU A 238 -11.91 0.99 5.34
N MET A 239 -11.55 2.11 4.70
CA MET A 239 -10.19 2.69 4.75
C MET A 239 -9.90 3.50 6.02
N THR A 240 -10.91 3.83 6.83
CA THR A 240 -10.76 4.69 8.02
C THR A 240 -10.44 3.91 9.29
N ASP A 241 -9.40 4.35 10.00
CA ASP A 241 -8.84 3.73 11.23
C ASP A 241 -8.34 2.27 11.08
N SER A 242 -8.16 1.78 9.85
CA SER A 242 -7.80 0.37 9.56
C SER A 242 -6.33 0.14 9.21
N TYR A 243 -5.52 1.21 9.11
CA TYR A 243 -4.12 1.15 8.72
C TYR A 243 -3.19 1.80 9.75
N LEU A 244 -2.09 1.12 10.08
CA LEU A 244 -0.94 1.75 10.74
C LEU A 244 -0.08 2.39 9.65
N MET A 245 -0.16 3.72 9.53
CA MET A 245 0.57 4.49 8.53
C MET A 245 1.54 5.46 9.20
N ILE A 246 2.76 5.50 8.69
CA ILE A 246 3.83 6.40 9.11
C ILE A 246 4.18 7.29 7.91
N ASP A 247 4.18 8.60 8.10
CA ASP A 247 4.50 9.58 7.07
C ASP A 247 6.02 9.67 6.80
N PRO A 248 6.46 10.45 5.80
CA PRO A 248 7.89 10.57 5.47
C PRO A 248 8.77 11.11 6.61
N VAL A 249 8.21 11.86 7.57
CA VAL A 249 8.96 12.40 8.71
C VAL A 249 8.83 11.55 9.98
N GLY A 250 8.22 10.37 9.88
CA GLY A 250 8.15 9.42 10.98
C GLY A 250 7.02 9.69 11.96
N LYS A 251 5.95 10.38 11.57
CA LYS A 251 4.73 10.54 12.38
C LYS A 251 3.72 9.46 12.01
N PHE A 252 2.99 8.94 12.99
CA PHE A 252 1.77 8.23 12.64
C PHE A 252 0.77 9.21 12.02
N PHE A 253 0.02 8.74 11.03
CA PHE A 253 -1.09 9.50 10.48
C PHE A 253 -2.26 8.61 10.11
N GLN A 254 -3.47 9.18 10.16
CA GLN A 254 -4.70 8.47 9.80
C GLN A 254 -5.77 9.40 9.23
N ASN A 255 -6.61 8.84 8.38
CA ASN A 255 -7.85 9.48 7.93
C ASN A 255 -8.86 9.51 9.08
N SER A 256 -9.63 10.59 9.17
CA SER A 256 -10.69 10.74 10.17
C SER A 256 -12.01 11.07 9.50
N ASN A 257 -13.07 10.35 9.85
CA ASN A 257 -14.42 10.62 9.35
C ASN A 257 -15.00 11.94 9.88
N THR A 258 -14.39 12.54 10.91
CA THR A 258 -14.92 13.73 11.58
C THR A 258 -14.23 15.03 11.17
N THR A 259 -13.09 14.96 10.48
CA THR A 259 -12.27 16.14 10.12
C THR A 259 -11.73 16.01 8.70
N LYS A 260 -11.82 17.06 7.88
CA LYS A 260 -11.12 17.10 6.59
C LYS A 260 -9.61 17.04 6.82
N GLY A 261 -8.94 16.06 6.20
CA GLY A 261 -7.49 15.87 6.29
C GLY A 261 -7.05 14.80 7.29
N TYR A 262 -5.73 14.67 7.45
CA TYR A 262 -5.12 13.65 8.30
C TYR A 262 -4.91 14.14 9.74
N ILE A 263 -5.06 13.22 10.69
CA ILE A 263 -4.62 13.41 12.08
C ILE A 263 -3.21 12.84 12.21
N TYR A 264 -2.30 13.56 12.87
CA TYR A 264 -0.90 13.17 13.04
C TYR A 264 -0.52 13.05 14.51
N SER A 265 0.35 12.08 14.82
CA SER A 265 1.14 12.11 16.05
C SER A 265 2.34 13.06 15.91
N ARG A 266 3.06 13.27 17.01
CA ARG A 266 4.44 13.75 16.97
C ARG A 266 5.39 12.68 16.40
N PRO A 267 6.60 13.06 15.92
CA PRO A 267 7.53 12.12 15.29
C PRO A 267 7.97 11.01 16.24
N ILE A 268 7.88 9.76 15.78
CA ILE A 268 8.28 8.56 16.53
C ILE A 268 9.75 8.65 16.96
N ILE A 269 10.61 9.20 16.12
CA ILE A 269 12.05 9.35 16.41
C ILE A 269 12.36 10.37 17.51
N GLU A 270 11.39 11.23 17.89
CA GLU A 270 11.54 12.24 18.94
C GLU A 270 10.96 11.77 20.28
N ILE A 271 9.78 11.14 20.25
CA ILE A 271 9.01 10.81 21.47
C ILE A 271 8.87 9.30 21.74
N GLY A 272 9.39 8.46 20.83
CA GLY A 272 9.23 7.01 20.89
C GLY A 272 7.86 6.53 20.43
N ILE A 273 7.80 5.29 19.95
CA ILE A 273 6.59 4.76 19.29
C ILE A 273 5.40 4.62 20.23
N ARG A 274 5.64 4.32 21.51
CA ARG A 274 4.56 4.14 22.49
C ARG A 274 3.77 5.43 22.67
N GLN A 275 4.50 6.55 22.83
CA GLN A 275 3.87 7.85 23.04
C GLN A 275 3.21 8.33 21.75
N ALA A 276 3.89 8.20 20.60
CA ALA A 276 3.34 8.56 19.30
C ALA A 276 2.05 7.78 18.98
N PHE A 277 2.04 6.47 19.28
CA PHE A 277 0.86 5.62 19.07
C PHE A 277 -0.33 6.01 19.96
N SER A 278 -0.07 6.49 21.18
CA SER A 278 -1.16 6.97 22.08
C SER A 278 -1.82 8.27 21.62
N GLU A 279 -1.23 8.97 20.66
CA GLU A 279 -1.76 10.21 20.09
C GLU A 279 -2.70 9.98 18.90
N ILE A 280 -2.84 8.74 18.43
CA ILE A 280 -3.74 8.37 17.33
C ILE A 280 -4.87 7.44 17.82
N LYS A 281 -6.01 7.44 17.14
CA LYS A 281 -7.08 6.47 17.42
C LYS A 281 -6.84 5.19 16.64
N PHE A 282 -6.56 4.09 17.33
CA PHE A 282 -6.41 2.78 16.70
C PHE A 282 -7.63 1.89 16.98
N ASN A 283 -8.24 1.35 15.92
CA ASN A 283 -9.31 0.36 16.05
C ASN A 283 -8.78 -1.05 15.72
N PRO A 284 -8.51 -1.91 16.71
CA PRO A 284 -7.95 -3.24 16.48
C PRO A 284 -8.91 -4.16 15.69
N GLU A 285 -10.22 -4.02 15.88
CA GLU A 285 -11.21 -4.86 15.19
C GLU A 285 -11.22 -4.58 13.68
N LYS A 286 -11.24 -3.30 13.29
CA LYS A 286 -11.12 -2.89 11.89
C LYS A 286 -9.78 -3.33 11.29
N PHE A 287 -8.68 -3.18 12.04
CA PHE A 287 -7.36 -3.63 11.59
C PHE A 287 -7.33 -5.14 11.31
N HIS A 288 -7.93 -5.96 12.19
CA HIS A 288 -8.00 -7.42 12.01
C HIS A 288 -9.00 -7.86 10.94
N GLY A 289 -10.14 -7.17 10.80
CA GLY A 289 -11.16 -7.46 9.79
C GLY A 289 -10.59 -7.53 8.38
N ARG A 290 -9.57 -6.70 8.08
CA ARG A 290 -8.87 -6.68 6.79
C ARG A 290 -8.11 -7.96 6.43
N TYR A 291 -7.78 -8.78 7.42
CA TYR A 291 -7.13 -10.09 7.22
C TYR A 291 -8.12 -11.25 7.28
N LYS A 292 -9.40 -10.98 7.58
CA LYS A 292 -10.47 -11.99 7.64
C LYS A 292 -11.22 -12.18 6.32
N SER A 293 -11.07 -11.27 5.36
CA SER A 293 -11.72 -11.34 4.04
C SER A 293 -11.10 -12.45 3.17
N ASN A 294 -11.40 -13.70 3.52
CA ASN A 294 -11.30 -14.89 2.67
C ASN A 294 -12.36 -15.95 3.03
N TYR A 295 -13.41 -15.57 3.77
CA TYR A 295 -14.58 -16.43 3.98
C TYR A 295 -15.84 -15.58 3.84
N ILE A 296 -16.52 -15.75 2.71
CA ILE A 296 -17.96 -15.53 2.67
C ILE A 296 -18.53 -16.64 3.54
N ASP A 297 -19.03 -16.28 4.73
CA ASP A 297 -19.87 -17.19 5.52
C ASP A 297 -21.15 -17.42 4.73
N VAL A 298 -21.20 -18.53 3.98
CA VAL A 298 -22.44 -19.03 3.37
C VAL A 298 -23.16 -19.92 4.38
N PHE A 299 -23.68 -19.32 5.46
CA PHE A 299 -24.70 -19.89 6.36
C PHE A 299 -25.34 -18.67 7.06
N GLU A 300 -26.62 -18.30 6.91
CA GLU A 300 -27.83 -19.09 7.05
C GLU A 300 -28.98 -18.50 6.20
N LEU A 301 -29.52 -19.30 5.27
CA LEU A 301 -30.95 -19.26 4.93
C LEU A 301 -31.45 -20.69 5.10
N GLY A 302 -31.95 -20.97 6.29
CA GLY A 302 -32.67 -22.18 6.68
C GLY A 302 -33.67 -21.80 7.75
#